data_AF-A0A921SNZ5-F1
#
_entry.id   AF-A0A921SNZ5-F1
#
_cell.length_a   1.000
_cell.length_b   1.000
_cell.length_c   1.000
_cell.angle_alpha   90.00
_cell.angle_beta   90.00
_cell.angle_gamma   90.00
#
_symmetry.space_group_name_H-M   'P 1'
#
loop_
_entity.id
_entity.type
_entity.pdbx_description
1 polymer ?
#
loop_
_entity_poly.entity_id
_entity_poly.type
_entity_poly.pdbx_seq_one_letter_code
_entity_poly.pdbx_strand_id
1 'polypeptide(L)'
;MTAPLLPCGQTGGGLGLGPGADLLGEARTLEVWRTYLETSERVMARLQAGLKADAGMDMADYNLLMVLAEAPERTLTMSVLADRIVFSVPRLSYRIGVLVERGWVDKLPCAEDKRA
;
A
#
# COMPACT_ATOMS: atom_id res chain seq x y z
N MET A 1 36.55 -24.01 48.04
CA MET A 1 35.80 -23.95 46.76
C MET A 1 34.87 -22.77 46.88
N THR A 2 35.32 -21.62 46.40
CA THR A 2 34.68 -20.31 46.62
C THR A 2 34.18 -19.83 45.27
N ALA A 3 32.86 -19.65 45.13
CA ALA A 3 32.24 -19.16 43.92
C ALA A 3 32.64 -17.69 43.67
N PRO A 4 32.97 -17.28 42.43
CA PRO A 4 33.23 -15.88 42.14
C PRO A 4 31.92 -15.08 42.10
N LEU A 5 31.93 -13.94 42.79
CA LEU A 5 30.91 -12.91 42.74
C LEU A 5 30.94 -12.25 41.35
N LEU A 6 29.83 -12.34 40.61
CA LEU A 6 29.60 -11.50 39.43
C LEU A 6 29.34 -10.06 39.89
N PRO A 7 30.00 -9.04 39.28
CA PRO A 7 29.78 -7.66 39.65
C PRO A 7 28.42 -7.16 39.15
N CYS A 8 27.76 -6.40 40.03
CA CYS A 8 26.57 -5.62 39.75
C CYS A 8 26.94 -4.50 38.75
N GLY A 9 26.69 -4.75 37.46
CA GLY A 9 27.05 -3.82 36.38
C GLY A 9 26.30 -4.05 35.06
N GLN A 10 25.18 -4.79 35.08
CA GLN A 10 24.30 -4.88 33.93
C GLN A 10 23.24 -3.78 33.99
N THR A 11 23.60 -2.59 33.51
CA THR A 11 22.63 -1.58 33.07
C THR A 11 22.71 -1.46 31.57
N GLY A 12 21.67 -1.94 30.90
CA GLY A 12 21.21 -1.45 29.61
C GLY A 12 22.18 -1.65 28.46
N GLY A 13 22.03 -2.78 27.77
CA GLY A 13 22.28 -2.82 26.33
C GLY A 13 21.30 -1.86 25.66
N GLY A 14 21.58 -0.55 25.73
CA GLY A 14 21.00 0.41 24.81
C GLY A 14 21.36 -0.10 23.42
N LEU A 15 20.35 -0.42 22.63
CA LEU A 15 20.53 -0.68 21.21
C LEU A 15 21.48 0.41 20.71
N GLY A 16 22.68 0.00 20.26
CA GLY A 16 23.69 0.91 19.72
C GLY A 16 23.16 1.49 18.43
N LEU A 17 22.20 2.39 18.57
CA LEU A 17 21.53 3.07 17.48
C LEU A 17 22.50 4.17 17.09
N GLY A 18 22.96 4.11 15.85
CA GLY A 18 23.76 5.18 15.25
C GLY A 18 22.93 6.46 15.10
N PRO A 19 23.09 7.25 14.03
CA PRO A 19 22.40 8.53 13.82
C PRO A 19 20.85 8.51 13.86
N GLY A 20 20.20 7.36 14.10
CA GLY A 20 18.75 7.20 14.32
C GLY A 20 18.33 6.95 15.77
N ALA A 21 19.24 6.99 16.75
CA ALA A 21 18.91 6.81 18.17
C ALA A 21 17.89 7.82 18.68
N ASP A 22 17.92 9.04 18.16
CA ASP A 22 17.02 10.13 18.53
C ASP A 22 15.54 9.79 18.20
N LEU A 23 15.29 9.12 17.07
CA LEU A 23 13.96 8.66 16.67
C LEU A 23 13.37 7.59 17.58
N LEU A 24 14.22 6.86 18.30
CA LEU A 24 13.85 5.80 19.23
C LEU A 24 14.15 6.16 20.69
N GLY A 25 14.69 7.36 20.94
CA GLY A 25 15.24 7.77 22.23
C GLY A 25 14.22 8.50 23.10
N GLU A 26 13.27 9.21 22.49
CA GLU A 26 12.23 9.95 23.21
C GLU A 26 10.92 9.15 23.26
N ALA A 27 10.45 8.86 24.47
CA ALA A 27 9.22 8.10 24.71
C ALA A 27 7.99 8.71 24.01
N ARG A 28 7.87 10.05 24.02
CA ARG A 28 6.79 10.77 23.34
C ARG A 28 6.84 10.59 21.82
N THR A 29 8.04 10.61 21.23
CA THR A 29 8.23 10.40 19.80
C THR A 29 7.81 8.98 19.40
N LEU A 30 8.18 7.97 20.18
CA LEU A 30 7.74 6.58 19.99
C LEU A 30 6.22 6.42 20.10
N GLU A 31 5.57 7.09 21.06
CA GLU A 31 4.11 7.05 21.21
C GLU A 31 3.38 7.65 19.99
N VAL A 32 3.89 8.76 19.46
CA VAL A 32 3.35 9.38 18.24
C VAL A 32 3.53 8.45 17.04
N TRP A 33 4.72 7.88 16.85
CA TRP A 33 4.98 6.93 15.77
C TRP A 33 4.09 5.70 15.85
N ARG A 34 3.96 5.11 17.05
CA ARG A 34 3.08 3.98 17.28
C ARG A 34 1.63 4.32 16.95
N THR A 35 1.14 5.45 17.46
CA THR A 35 -0.23 5.91 17.20
C THR A 35 -0.48 6.10 15.71
N TYR A 36 0.46 6.74 15.00
CA TYR A 36 0.36 6.94 13.56
C TYR A 36 0.31 5.61 12.79
N LEU A 37 1.24 4.70 13.07
CA LEU A 37 1.32 3.42 12.37
C LEU A 37 0.06 2.57 12.62
N GLU A 38 -0.31 2.36 13.88
CA GLU A 38 -1.48 1.56 14.23
C GLU A 38 -2.78 2.17 13.70
N THR A 39 -2.93 3.50 13.75
CA THR A 39 -4.12 4.16 13.22
C THR A 39 -4.18 4.05 11.71
N SER A 40 -3.06 4.29 11.02
CA SER A 40 -2.98 4.19 9.56
C SER A 40 -3.32 2.78 9.08
N GLU A 41 -2.78 1.75 9.74
CA GLU A 41 -3.08 0.35 9.45
C GLU A 41 -4.56 0.02 9.67
N ARG A 42 -5.14 0.44 10.79
CA ARG A 42 -6.56 0.20 11.10
C ARG A 42 -7.48 0.89 10.09
N VAL A 43 -7.19 2.13 9.72
CA VAL A 43 -7.97 2.87 8.72
C VAL A 43 -7.88 2.16 7.36
N MET A 44 -6.67 1.78 6.92
CA MET A 44 -6.51 1.05 5.66
C MET A 44 -7.24 -0.29 5.65
N ALA A 45 -7.14 -1.07 6.73
CA ALA A 45 -7.85 -2.34 6.86
C ALA A 45 -9.38 -2.15 6.82
N ARG A 46 -9.90 -1.12 7.50
CA ARG A 46 -11.33 -0.79 7.51
C ARG A 46 -11.84 -0.44 6.11
N LEU A 47 -11.07 0.36 5.36
CA LEU A 47 -11.41 0.76 3.99
C LEU A 47 -11.39 -0.44 3.04
N GLN A 48 -10.35 -1.27 3.11
CA GLN A 48 -10.25 -2.49 2.29
C GLN A 48 -11.41 -3.46 2.57
N ALA A 49 -11.74 -3.66 3.86
CA ALA A 49 -12.86 -4.50 4.25
C ALA A 49 -14.20 -3.95 3.74
N GLY A 50 -14.41 -2.63 3.80
CA GLY A 50 -15.60 -1.97 3.26
C GLY A 50 -15.74 -2.15 1.75
N LEU A 51 -14.69 -1.83 0.99
CA LEU A 51 -14.65 -2.03 -0.47
C LEU A 51 -14.96 -3.49 -0.86
N LYS A 52 -14.39 -4.44 -0.10
CA LYS A 52 -14.61 -5.86 -0.36
C LYS A 52 -16.04 -6.28 -0.06
N ALA A 53 -16.61 -5.83 1.04
CA ALA A 53 -17.97 -6.19 1.47
C ALA A 53 -19.04 -5.56 0.58
N ASP A 54 -18.91 -4.27 0.26
CA ASP A 54 -19.96 -3.51 -0.41
C ASP A 54 -19.93 -3.70 -1.93
N ALA A 55 -18.74 -3.87 -2.51
CA ALA A 55 -18.56 -3.91 -3.96
C ALA A 55 -17.72 -5.09 -4.46
N GLY A 56 -17.25 -5.99 -3.60
CA GLY A 56 -16.35 -7.07 -4.01
C GLY A 56 -14.97 -6.60 -4.51
N MET A 57 -14.65 -5.31 -4.35
CA MET A 57 -13.44 -4.62 -4.80
C MET A 57 -12.28 -4.82 -3.84
N ASP A 58 -11.07 -4.84 -4.37
CA ASP A 58 -9.86 -4.54 -3.58
C ASP A 58 -9.41 -3.09 -3.81
N MET A 59 -8.40 -2.65 -3.05
CA MET A 59 -7.86 -1.29 -3.18
C MET A 59 -7.24 -1.03 -4.57
N ALA A 60 -6.77 -2.09 -5.22
CA ALA A 60 -6.17 -2.02 -6.55
C ALA A 60 -7.24 -1.73 -7.63
N ASP A 61 -8.41 -2.39 -7.55
CA ASP A 61 -9.58 -2.12 -8.38
C ASP A 61 -10.02 -0.68 -8.20
N TYR A 62 -10.18 -0.26 -6.93
CA TYR A 62 -10.63 1.08 -6.62
C TYR A 62 -9.69 2.14 -7.16
N ASN A 63 -8.37 1.98 -6.98
CA ASN A 63 -7.37 2.89 -7.53
C ASN A 63 -7.44 2.98 -9.07
N LEU A 64 -7.58 1.85 -9.75
CA LEU A 64 -7.71 1.80 -11.21
C LEU A 64 -8.96 2.58 -11.67
N LEU A 65 -10.11 2.32 -11.05
CA LEU A 65 -11.37 3.00 -11.36
C LEU A 65 -11.31 4.50 -11.04
N MET A 66 -10.62 4.88 -9.96
CA MET A 66 -10.39 6.28 -9.59
C MET A 66 -9.56 7.01 -10.66
N VAL A 67 -8.46 6.40 -11.12
CA VAL A 67 -7.62 6.96 -12.19
C VAL A 67 -8.41 7.13 -13.50
N LEU A 68 -9.29 6.18 -13.84
CA LEU A 68 -10.20 6.32 -14.98
C LEU A 68 -11.22 7.42 -14.75
N ALA A 69 -11.83 7.51 -13.57
CA ALA A 69 -12.83 8.52 -13.24
C ALA A 69 -12.30 9.96 -13.32
N GLU A 70 -11.01 10.16 -13.02
CA GLU A 70 -10.30 11.44 -13.12
C GLU A 70 -9.83 11.78 -14.54
N ALA A 71 -9.83 10.80 -15.46
CA ALA A 71 -9.43 11.03 -16.84
C ALA A 71 -10.49 11.84 -17.61
N PRO A 72 -10.09 12.70 -18.56
CA PRO A 72 -11.01 13.27 -19.54
C PRO A 72 -11.82 12.14 -20.20
N GLU A 73 -13.14 12.34 -20.31
CA GLU A 73 -14.08 11.35 -20.88
C GLU A 73 -14.07 9.98 -20.19
N ARG A 74 -13.46 9.87 -19.00
CA ARG A 74 -13.29 8.62 -18.24
C ARG A 74 -12.61 7.50 -19.01
N THR A 75 -11.75 7.86 -19.97
CA THR A 75 -11.14 6.91 -20.91
C THR A 75 -9.62 7.10 -20.92
N LEU A 76 -8.88 5.99 -20.89
CA LEU A 76 -7.42 5.97 -21.01
C LEU A 76 -6.97 4.78 -21.86
N THR A 77 -5.84 4.93 -22.56
CA THR A 77 -5.16 3.80 -23.18
C THR A 77 -4.51 2.91 -22.12
N MET A 78 -4.26 1.64 -22.45
CA MET A 78 -3.60 0.70 -21.54
C MET A 78 -2.21 1.16 -21.09
N SER A 79 -1.45 1.82 -21.97
CA SER A 79 -0.11 2.34 -21.65
C SER A 79 -0.19 3.50 -20.65
N VAL A 80 -1.04 4.49 -20.90
CA VAL A 80 -1.20 5.63 -19.99
C VAL A 80 -1.78 5.18 -18.65
N LEU A 81 -2.70 4.23 -18.66
CA LEU A 81 -3.23 3.66 -17.42
C LEU A 81 -2.15 2.92 -16.64
N ALA A 82 -1.27 2.15 -17.30
CA ALA A 82 -0.14 1.48 -16.68
C ALA A 82 0.88 2.46 -16.10
N ASP A 83 1.13 3.61 -16.74
CA ASP A 83 2.05 4.62 -16.23
C ASP A 83 1.51 5.34 -14.98
N ARG A 84 0.18 5.44 -14.85
CA ARG A 84 -0.49 6.11 -13.72
C ARG A 84 -0.68 5.21 -12.50
N ILE A 85 -0.60 3.90 -12.66
CA ILE A 85 -0.76 2.93 -11.57
C ILE A 85 0.53 2.15 -11.37
N VAL A 86 0.81 1.69 -10.16
CA VAL A 86 2.06 0.94 -9.88
C VAL A 86 1.91 -0.55 -10.23
N PHE A 87 1.36 -0.87 -11.42
CA PHE A 87 1.21 -2.24 -11.91
C PHE A 87 2.14 -2.51 -13.09
N SER A 88 2.60 -3.75 -13.21
CA SER A 88 3.16 -4.22 -14.48
C SER A 88 2.05 -4.35 -15.53
N VAL A 89 2.41 -4.17 -16.81
CA VAL A 89 1.47 -4.30 -17.93
C VAL A 89 0.73 -5.65 -17.94
N PRO A 90 1.37 -6.82 -17.73
CA PRO A 90 0.66 -8.10 -17.67
C PRO A 90 -0.38 -8.16 -16.53
N ARG A 91 -0.05 -7.58 -15.37
CA ARG A 91 -0.95 -7.52 -14.22
C ARG A 91 -2.15 -6.62 -14.53
N LEU A 92 -1.92 -5.47 -15.17
CA LEU A 92 -3.00 -4.57 -15.59
C LEU A 92 -3.94 -5.24 -16.60
N SER A 93 -3.41 -5.89 -17.64
CA SER A 93 -4.23 -6.57 -18.66
C SER A 93 -5.15 -7.63 -18.05
N TYR A 94 -4.63 -8.47 -17.14
CA TYR A 94 -5.43 -9.42 -16.40
C TYR A 94 -6.52 -8.71 -15.59
N ARG A 95 -6.14 -7.63 -14.86
CA ARG A 95 -7.08 -6.95 -13.98
C ARG A 95 -8.20 -6.25 -14.73
N ILE A 96 -7.91 -5.59 -15.85
CA ILE A 96 -8.93 -5.01 -16.72
C ILE A 96 -9.89 -6.09 -17.21
N GLY A 97 -9.39 -7.28 -17.59
CA GLY A 97 -10.25 -8.40 -17.98
C GLY A 97 -11.31 -8.74 -16.92
N VAL A 98 -10.87 -8.87 -15.66
CA VAL A 98 -11.77 -9.12 -14.52
C VAL A 98 -12.77 -7.97 -14.32
N LEU A 99 -12.35 -6.72 -14.51
CA LEU A 99 -13.24 -5.56 -14.35
C LEU A 99 -14.28 -5.44 -15.49
N VAL A 100 -13.93 -5.87 -16.71
CA VAL A 100 -14.86 -5.99 -17.84
C VAL A 100 -15.87 -7.09 -17.56
N GLU A 101 -15.43 -8.27 -17.11
CA GLU A 101 -16.33 -9.38 -16.74
C GLU A 101 -17.33 -8.99 -15.65
N ARG A 102 -16.93 -8.08 -14.75
CA ARG A 102 -17.80 -7.51 -13.70
C ARG A 102 -18.68 -6.35 -14.19
N GLY A 103 -18.49 -5.89 -15.42
CA GLY A 103 -19.24 -4.77 -16.01
C GLY A 103 -18.90 -3.40 -15.42
N TRP A 104 -17.70 -3.21 -14.87
CA TRP A 104 -17.28 -1.93 -14.28
C TRP A 104 -16.51 -1.04 -15.25
N VAL A 105 -15.93 -1.62 -16.29
CA VAL A 105 -15.21 -0.91 -17.35
C VAL A 105 -15.52 -1.57 -18.69
N ASP A 106 -15.43 -0.78 -19.76
CA ASP A 106 -15.52 -1.26 -21.13
C ASP A 106 -14.18 -1.14 -21.83
N LYS A 107 -13.89 -2.08 -22.75
CA LYS A 107 -12.77 -1.96 -23.68
C LYS A 107 -13.26 -1.40 -25.01
N LEU A 108 -12.71 -0.26 -25.40
CA LEU A 108 -12.94 0.33 -26.71
C LEU A 108 -11.77 -0.02 -27.64
N PRO A 109 -12.04 -0.39 -28.91
CA PRO A 109 -10.99 -0.55 -29.90
C PRO A 109 -10.31 0.80 -30.16
N CYS A 110 -9.00 0.86 -29.99
CA CYS A 110 -8.21 2.04 -30.32
C CYS A 110 -7.90 2.02 -31.82
N ALA A 111 -8.31 3.05 -32.56
CA ALA A 111 -8.01 3.16 -34.00
C ALA A 111 -6.50 3.20 -34.30
N GLU A 112 -5.69 3.62 -33.32
CA GLU A 112 -4.24 3.83 -33.46
C GLU A 112 -3.39 2.63 -33.02
N ASP A 113 -3.95 1.67 -32.27
CA ASP A 113 -3.20 0.55 -31.70
C ASP A 113 -3.67 -0.81 -32.25
N LYS A 114 -2.92 -1.35 -33.20
CA LYS A 114 -3.18 -2.65 -33.86
C LYS A 114 -2.76 -3.87 -33.03
N ARG A 115 -2.43 -3.71 -31.73
CA ARG A 115 -2.01 -4.82 -30.85
C ARG A 115 -3.12 -5.36 -29.93
N ALA A 116 -4.35 -4.87 -30.05
CA ALA A 116 -5.50 -5.37 -29.30
C ALA A 116 -5.90 -6.79 -29.72
#